data_AF-B8QV58-F1
#
_entry.id   AF-B8QV58-F1
#
_cell.length_a   1.000
_cell.length_b   1.000
_cell.length_c   1.000
_cell.angle_alpha   90.00
_cell.angle_beta   90.00
_cell.angle_gamma   90.00
#
_symmetry.space_group_name_H-M   'P 1'
#
loop_
_entity.id
_entity.type
_entity.pdbx_description
1 polymer ?
#
loop_
_entity_poly.entity_id
_entity_poly.type
_entity_poly.pdbx_seq_one_letter_code
_entity_poly.pdbx_strand_id
1 'polypeptide(L)'
;MAKAGAPPPRVSAAQLVTLGLSLLCAVAGPAAAQNCGCQPNVCCSKFGYCGTTDEYCGDGCQSGPCRSGGGGSGGGGANVASVVTGSFFNGIKNQAGSGCEGKNFYTRSAFLSAVKAYPGFAHGGSQVQGKREIAAFFAHATHETGHFCYISEINKSNAYCDPSKRQWPCAAGQKYYGRGPLQISWNYNYGPAGRAIGFDGLGDPGRVARDAVVAFKAALWFWMNSVHGVVPQGFGATTRAINGALECGGNNPAQMNARVGYYRQYCRQLGVDPGPNLTC
;
A
#
# COMPACT_ATOMS: atom_id res chain seq x y z
N MET A 1 80.44 -8.18 -38.57
CA MET A 1 79.45 -8.79 -37.65
C MET A 1 78.21 -7.90 -37.59
N ALA A 2 77.04 -8.49 -37.84
CA ALA A 2 75.65 -8.07 -37.52
C ALA A 2 75.19 -6.61 -37.79
N LYS A 3 74.35 -6.41 -38.81
CA LYS A 3 72.85 -6.23 -38.80
C LYS A 3 72.43 -4.77 -38.56
N ALA A 4 72.02 -3.99 -39.58
CA ALA A 4 70.79 -4.02 -40.38
C ALA A 4 69.57 -3.39 -39.66
N GLY A 5 69.06 -2.29 -40.24
CA GLY A 5 67.78 -1.63 -39.93
C GLY A 5 67.50 -0.53 -40.96
N ALA A 6 66.61 -0.81 -41.90
CA ALA A 6 66.34 -0.07 -43.14
C ALA A 6 65.43 1.18 -42.94
N PRO A 7 65.37 2.12 -43.92
CA PRO A 7 64.82 3.48 -43.77
C PRO A 7 63.29 3.57 -43.96
N PRO A 8 62.66 4.70 -43.56
CA PRO A 8 61.20 4.86 -43.53
C PRO A 8 60.55 4.97 -44.93
N PRO A 9 59.26 4.62 -45.06
CA PRO A 9 58.55 4.68 -46.33
C PRO A 9 58.14 6.11 -46.72
N ARG A 10 58.09 6.31 -48.05
CA ARG A 10 57.80 7.55 -48.76
C ARG A 10 56.29 7.82 -48.85
N VAL A 11 55.95 9.11 -48.90
CA VAL A 11 54.60 9.64 -49.17
C VAL A 11 54.43 9.89 -50.67
N SER A 12 53.27 9.50 -51.23
CA SER A 12 52.69 9.99 -52.50
C SER A 12 51.16 9.95 -52.33
N ALA A 13 50.44 11.07 -52.28
CA ALA A 13 50.06 12.02 -53.34
C ALA A 13 48.73 11.65 -54.05
N ALA A 14 47.70 12.48 -53.76
CA ALA A 14 46.52 12.82 -54.57
C ALA A 14 45.45 11.72 -54.82
N GLN A 15 44.13 11.93 -54.78
CA GLN A 15 43.26 13.11 -54.67
C GLN A 15 41.82 12.56 -54.50
N LEU A 16 40.93 13.24 -53.76
CA LEU A 16 39.52 13.45 -54.15
C LEU A 16 38.86 14.47 -53.20
N VAL A 17 38.49 15.61 -53.79
CA VAL A 17 37.81 16.77 -53.22
C VAL A 17 36.30 16.52 -53.23
N THR A 18 35.57 16.82 -52.15
CA THR A 18 34.29 17.58 -52.20
C THR A 18 33.67 17.85 -50.81
N LEU A 19 33.44 19.15 -50.56
CA LEU A 19 32.52 19.83 -49.63
C LEU A 19 31.99 19.10 -48.37
N GLY A 20 32.49 19.55 -47.21
CA GLY A 20 31.83 19.40 -45.91
C GLY A 20 31.65 20.76 -45.26
N LEU A 21 30.44 21.29 -45.38
CA LEU A 21 29.98 22.58 -44.86
C LEU A 21 29.88 22.54 -43.32
N SER A 22 30.12 23.71 -42.70
CA SER A 22 29.54 24.16 -41.42
C SER A 22 30.35 23.91 -40.13
N LEU A 23 31.00 24.99 -39.71
CA LEU A 23 31.23 25.37 -38.32
C LEU A 23 29.90 25.32 -37.54
N LEU A 24 29.84 24.54 -36.47
CA LEU A 24 28.84 24.70 -35.41
C LEU A 24 29.54 24.60 -34.05
N CYS A 25 29.94 25.76 -33.55
CA CYS A 25 29.98 26.00 -32.12
C CYS A 25 28.54 25.94 -31.61
N ALA A 26 28.21 24.96 -30.77
CA ALA A 26 27.05 25.04 -29.89
C ALA A 26 27.55 24.86 -28.46
N VAL A 27 27.73 26.01 -27.83
CA VAL A 27 27.86 26.21 -26.40
C VAL A 27 26.73 25.45 -25.71
N ALA A 28 27.04 24.47 -24.86
CA ALA A 28 26.09 23.98 -23.89
C ALA A 28 25.90 25.10 -22.87
N GLY A 29 24.98 26.03 -23.15
CA GLY A 29 24.50 26.98 -22.17
C GLY A 29 23.86 26.23 -20.99
N PRO A 30 23.80 26.83 -19.79
CA PRO A 30 22.97 26.29 -18.73
C PRO A 30 21.57 26.10 -19.31
N ALA A 31 20.95 24.93 -19.10
CA ALA A 31 19.55 24.71 -19.42
C ALA A 31 18.77 25.85 -18.77
N ALA A 32 18.33 26.82 -19.57
CA ALA A 32 17.60 27.96 -19.07
C ALA A 32 16.33 27.39 -18.42
N ALA A 33 16.24 27.49 -17.10
CA ALA A 33 14.96 27.39 -16.42
C ALA A 33 14.10 28.51 -17.01
N GLN A 34 13.22 28.17 -17.94
CA GLN A 34 12.38 29.17 -18.60
C GLN A 34 11.32 29.58 -17.57
N ASN A 35 11.41 30.85 -17.19
CA ASN A 35 10.61 31.45 -16.13
C ASN A 35 9.12 31.39 -16.50
N CYS A 36 8.26 30.90 -15.59
CA CYS A 36 6.83 30.75 -15.87
C CYS A 36 6.21 32.08 -16.31
N GLY A 37 5.67 32.10 -17.53
CA GLY A 37 5.02 33.25 -18.17
C GLY A 37 3.91 32.80 -19.14
N CYS A 38 3.19 31.74 -18.78
CA CYS A 38 2.22 31.09 -19.66
C CYS A 38 0.99 31.96 -19.92
N GLN A 39 0.38 31.77 -21.09
CA GLN A 39 -0.91 32.39 -21.40
C GLN A 39 -2.00 31.96 -20.41
N PRO A 40 -3.08 32.76 -20.26
CA PRO A 40 -4.22 32.36 -19.45
C PRO A 40 -4.75 30.98 -19.82
N ASN A 41 -5.09 30.16 -18.82
CA ASN A 41 -5.55 28.77 -18.97
C ASN A 41 -4.52 27.76 -19.53
N VAL A 42 -3.22 28.08 -19.48
CA VAL A 42 -2.12 27.17 -19.82
C VAL A 42 -1.27 26.91 -18.57
N CYS A 43 -0.87 25.65 -18.36
CA CYS A 43 -0.11 25.24 -17.18
C CYS A 43 1.38 25.46 -17.37
N CYS A 44 2.09 25.87 -16.33
CA CYS A 44 3.54 25.86 -16.26
C CYS A 44 4.01 24.56 -15.61
N SER A 45 4.74 23.72 -16.33
CA SER A 45 5.27 22.45 -15.83
C SER A 45 6.33 22.66 -14.75
N LYS A 46 6.71 21.58 -14.06
CA LYS A 46 7.80 21.59 -13.07
C LYS A 46 9.15 22.02 -13.62
N PHE A 47 9.32 22.00 -14.94
CA PHE A 47 10.55 22.40 -15.63
C PHE A 47 10.47 23.81 -16.25
N GLY A 48 9.37 24.55 -16.03
CA GLY A 48 9.20 25.90 -16.55
C GLY A 48 8.66 25.97 -17.99
N TYR A 49 8.05 24.89 -18.51
CA TYR A 49 7.45 24.87 -19.85
C TYR A 49 5.94 25.04 -19.80
N CYS A 50 5.36 25.69 -20.81
CA CYS A 50 3.92 25.91 -20.89
C CYS A 50 3.21 24.83 -21.71
N GLY A 51 2.10 24.29 -21.22
CA GLY A 51 1.26 23.34 -21.95
C GLY A 51 -0.06 23.01 -21.26
N THR A 52 -0.90 22.22 -21.90
CA THR A 52 -2.26 21.88 -21.40
C THR A 52 -2.45 20.38 -21.12
N THR A 53 -1.46 19.55 -21.44
CA THR A 53 -1.46 18.11 -21.18
C THR A 53 -0.99 17.80 -19.76
N ASP A 54 -1.11 16.54 -19.33
CA ASP A 54 -0.76 16.12 -17.97
C ASP A 54 0.72 16.31 -17.63
N GLU A 55 1.62 16.28 -18.62
CA GLU A 55 3.05 16.55 -18.42
C GLU A 55 3.32 17.99 -17.93
N TYR A 56 2.41 18.92 -18.22
CA TYR A 56 2.52 20.33 -17.84
C TYR A 56 1.61 20.70 -16.68
N CYS A 57 0.39 20.17 -16.71
CA CYS A 57 -0.66 20.47 -15.73
C CYS A 57 -0.68 19.54 -14.53
N GLY A 58 0.04 18.43 -14.58
CA GLY A 58 0.08 17.42 -13.52
C GLY A 58 1.14 17.71 -12.47
N ASP A 59 1.84 16.66 -12.04
CA ASP A 59 2.73 16.70 -10.88
C ASP A 59 3.86 17.72 -11.02
N GLY A 60 3.91 18.66 -10.07
CA GLY A 60 4.90 19.73 -10.02
C GLY A 60 4.58 20.93 -10.91
N CYS A 61 3.37 21.01 -11.47
CA CYS A 61 2.89 22.22 -12.12
C CYS A 61 3.04 23.45 -11.21
N GLN A 62 3.71 24.48 -11.70
CA GLN A 62 4.11 25.68 -10.96
C GLN A 62 3.03 26.77 -10.99
N SER A 63 2.25 26.87 -12.08
CA SER A 63 1.19 27.89 -12.26
C SER A 63 0.22 27.54 -13.40
N GLY A 64 -0.90 28.27 -13.53
CA GLY A 64 -1.97 27.98 -14.51
C GLY A 64 -3.07 27.07 -13.95
N PRO A 65 -3.91 26.42 -14.79
CA PRO A 65 -4.94 25.48 -14.34
C PRO A 65 -4.30 24.13 -13.98
N CYS A 66 -3.30 24.15 -13.10
CA CYS A 66 -2.68 22.97 -12.54
C CYS A 66 -3.77 22.06 -11.98
N ARG A 67 -3.76 20.79 -12.41
CA ARG A 67 -4.67 19.79 -11.88
C ARG A 67 -4.18 19.48 -10.49
N SER A 68 -4.86 20.06 -9.50
CA SER A 68 -4.49 20.01 -8.08
C SER A 68 -4.31 18.59 -7.54
N GLY A 69 -3.13 18.02 -7.76
CA GLY A 69 -2.45 17.17 -6.79
C GLY A 69 -1.88 18.09 -5.71
N GLY A 70 -2.76 18.56 -4.81
CA GLY A 70 -2.39 19.45 -3.72
C GLY A 70 -1.26 18.85 -2.88
N GLY A 71 -0.11 19.51 -2.93
CA GLY A 71 1.15 19.06 -2.38
C GLY A 71 1.14 18.88 -0.86
N GLY A 72 1.66 17.74 -0.44
CA GLY A 72 2.44 17.56 0.78
C GLY A 72 3.58 16.63 0.43
N SER A 73 4.78 17.18 0.27
CA SER A 73 6.00 16.41 -0.03
C SER A 73 6.24 15.38 1.09
N GLY A 74 6.27 14.09 0.73
CA GLY A 74 6.64 13.00 1.65
C GLY A 74 6.09 11.63 1.28
N GLY A 75 6.70 10.97 0.29
CA GLY A 75 6.48 9.55 -0.04
C GLY A 75 5.23 9.31 -0.90
N GLY A 76 5.34 8.50 -1.96
CA GLY A 76 4.28 8.32 -2.96
C GLY A 76 2.90 7.90 -2.43
N GLY A 77 2.78 7.50 -1.17
CA GLY A 77 1.58 6.96 -0.55
C GLY A 77 0.49 7.93 -0.10
N ALA A 78 -0.59 7.37 0.44
CA ALA A 78 -1.68 8.13 1.03
C ALA A 78 -1.43 8.43 2.51
N ASN A 79 -1.62 9.70 2.92
CA ASN A 79 -1.63 10.04 4.35
C ASN A 79 -2.80 9.36 5.06
N VAL A 80 -2.51 8.30 5.82
CA VAL A 80 -3.52 7.45 6.45
C VAL A 80 -4.43 8.24 7.40
N ALA A 81 -3.88 9.19 8.16
CA ALA A 81 -4.67 9.99 9.10
C ALA A 81 -5.68 10.90 8.39
N SER A 82 -5.30 11.49 7.26
CA SER A 82 -6.18 12.33 6.44
C SER A 82 -7.24 11.51 5.70
N VAL A 83 -6.89 10.32 5.22
CA VAL A 83 -7.83 9.45 4.50
C VAL A 83 -8.83 8.78 5.44
N VAL A 84 -8.33 8.19 6.55
CA VAL A 84 -9.18 7.56 7.56
C VAL A 84 -9.68 8.64 8.50
N THR A 85 -10.71 9.37 8.09
CA THR A 85 -11.34 10.42 8.91
C THR A 85 -12.14 9.80 10.07
N GLY A 86 -12.51 10.64 11.05
CA GLY A 86 -13.46 10.24 12.10
C GLY A 86 -14.79 9.77 11.51
N SER A 87 -15.29 10.48 10.49
CA SER A 87 -16.54 10.14 9.79
C SER A 87 -16.46 8.80 9.08
N PHE A 88 -15.36 8.53 8.35
CA PHE A 88 -15.18 7.25 7.67
C PHE A 88 -15.14 6.09 8.67
N PHE A 89 -14.28 6.16 9.68
CA PHE A 89 -14.12 5.10 10.67
C PHE A 89 -15.42 4.85 11.46
N ASN A 90 -16.06 5.93 11.94
CA ASN A 90 -17.31 5.81 12.69
C ASN A 90 -18.47 5.36 11.79
N GLY A 91 -18.47 5.71 10.49
CA GLY A 91 -19.46 5.23 9.53
C GLY A 91 -19.46 3.71 9.35
N ILE A 92 -18.30 3.06 9.49
CA ILE A 92 -18.20 1.60 9.55
C ILE A 92 -18.78 1.11 10.88
N LYS A 93 -18.22 1.59 12.00
CA LYS A 93 -18.56 1.13 13.36
C LYS A 93 -20.03 1.38 13.73
N ASN A 94 -20.68 2.37 13.14
CA ASN A 94 -22.07 2.72 13.45
C ASN A 94 -23.09 1.77 12.82
N GLN A 95 -22.68 0.93 11.86
CA GLN A 95 -23.53 -0.13 11.31
C GLN A 95 -23.68 -1.31 12.28
N ALA A 96 -22.72 -1.53 13.16
CA ALA A 96 -22.84 -2.51 14.24
C ALA A 96 -23.81 -2.03 15.33
N GLY A 97 -24.59 -2.95 15.89
CA GLY A 97 -25.53 -2.68 16.98
C GLY A 97 -24.85 -2.13 18.24
N SER A 98 -25.61 -1.45 19.10
CA SER A 98 -25.09 -0.87 20.35
C SER A 98 -24.58 -1.91 21.35
N GLY A 99 -25.14 -3.13 21.33
CA GLY A 99 -24.73 -4.24 22.20
C GLY A 99 -23.48 -5.00 21.77
N CYS A 100 -22.85 -4.62 20.66
CA CYS A 100 -21.65 -5.29 20.16
C CYS A 100 -20.43 -5.06 21.07
N GLU A 101 -19.70 -6.13 21.41
CA GLU A 101 -18.49 -6.04 22.26
C GLU A 101 -17.43 -5.09 21.70
N GLY A 102 -17.28 -5.04 20.36
CA GLY A 102 -16.31 -4.21 19.68
C GLY A 102 -16.63 -2.71 19.67
N LYS A 103 -17.86 -2.30 20.07
CA LYS A 103 -18.37 -0.93 19.90
C LYS A 103 -17.51 0.14 20.59
N ASN A 104 -17.00 -0.19 21.77
CA ASN A 104 -16.15 0.68 22.59
C ASN A 104 -14.67 0.28 22.54
N PHE A 105 -14.35 -0.86 21.93
CA PHE A 105 -12.99 -1.36 21.79
C PHE A 105 -12.29 -0.74 20.58
N TYR A 106 -12.91 -0.82 19.39
CA TYR A 106 -12.29 -0.32 18.16
C TYR A 106 -12.46 1.19 18.04
N THR A 107 -11.33 1.91 18.11
CA THR A 107 -11.29 3.37 17.99
C THR A 107 -10.34 3.80 16.88
N ARG A 108 -10.67 4.92 16.23
CA ARG A 108 -9.78 5.55 15.25
C ARG A 108 -8.43 5.91 15.86
N SER A 109 -8.40 6.36 17.12
CA SER A 109 -7.15 6.69 17.81
C SER A 109 -6.26 5.47 18.01
N ALA A 110 -6.83 4.31 18.36
CA ALA A 110 -6.07 3.06 18.44
C ALA A 110 -5.52 2.65 17.07
N PHE A 111 -6.32 2.73 16.01
CA PHE A 111 -5.88 2.47 14.64
C PHE A 111 -4.72 3.38 14.23
N LEU A 112 -4.83 4.70 14.42
CA LEU A 112 -3.77 5.65 14.06
C LEU A 112 -2.51 5.47 14.92
N SER A 113 -2.67 5.05 16.17
CA SER A 113 -1.53 4.71 17.04
C SER A 113 -0.80 3.45 16.54
N ALA A 114 -1.55 2.47 16.05
CA ALA A 114 -0.99 1.25 15.47
C ALA A 114 -0.27 1.50 14.13
N VAL A 115 -0.87 2.30 13.23
CA VAL A 115 -0.31 2.62 11.90
C VAL A 115 1.07 3.26 11.97
N LYS A 116 1.39 4.00 13.04
CA LYS A 116 2.74 4.58 13.23
C LYS A 116 3.86 3.53 13.23
N ALA A 117 3.56 2.28 13.59
CA ALA A 117 4.52 1.18 13.56
C ALA A 117 4.69 0.53 12.17
N TYR A 118 3.88 0.91 11.18
CA TYR A 118 3.85 0.32 9.84
C TYR A 118 3.90 1.39 8.75
N PRO A 119 5.04 2.09 8.58
CA PRO A 119 5.15 3.21 7.65
C PRO A 119 4.94 2.82 6.17
N GLY A 120 5.11 1.54 5.82
CA GLY A 120 4.83 1.04 4.47
C GLY A 120 3.34 0.89 4.13
N PHE A 121 2.45 0.82 5.15
CA PHE A 121 1.02 0.68 4.93
C PHE A 121 0.47 1.91 4.19
N ALA A 122 -0.21 1.70 3.06
CA ALA A 122 -0.69 2.74 2.15
C ALA A 122 0.40 3.55 1.43
N HIS A 123 1.67 3.09 1.49
CA HIS A 123 2.83 3.78 0.89
C HIS A 123 3.63 2.92 -0.08
N GLY A 124 3.08 1.79 -0.54
CA GLY A 124 3.71 0.93 -1.57
C GLY A 124 3.60 1.47 -3.01
N GLY A 125 2.95 2.61 -3.22
CA GLY A 125 2.65 3.16 -4.54
C GLY A 125 2.13 4.59 -4.45
N SER A 126 1.30 5.02 -5.41
CA SER A 126 0.71 6.36 -5.48
C SER A 126 -0.35 6.61 -4.40
N GLN A 127 -0.78 7.87 -4.23
CA GLN A 127 -1.87 8.23 -3.31
C GLN A 127 -3.18 7.47 -3.63
N VAL A 128 -3.46 7.24 -4.92
CA VAL A 128 -4.59 6.44 -5.38
C VAL A 128 -4.46 4.99 -4.92
N GLN A 129 -3.27 4.40 -5.07
CA GLN A 129 -2.99 3.04 -4.61
C GLN A 129 -3.07 2.94 -3.07
N GLY A 130 -2.57 3.94 -2.34
CA GLY A 130 -2.68 4.00 -0.89
C GLY A 130 -4.13 4.10 -0.41
N LYS A 131 -4.99 4.90 -1.06
CA LYS A 131 -6.43 4.94 -0.77
C LYS A 131 -7.12 3.59 -1.03
N ARG A 132 -6.76 2.90 -2.12
CA ARG A 132 -7.25 1.54 -2.41
C ARG A 132 -6.81 0.55 -1.33
N GLU A 133 -5.55 0.60 -0.91
CA GLU A 133 -5.05 -0.26 0.16
C GLU A 133 -5.80 -0.04 1.48
N ILE A 134 -6.04 1.22 1.85
CA ILE A 134 -6.84 1.57 3.03
C ILE A 134 -8.27 1.02 2.89
N ALA A 135 -8.93 1.24 1.76
CA ALA A 135 -10.26 0.70 1.50
C ALA A 135 -10.30 -0.84 1.60
N ALA A 136 -9.29 -1.52 1.05
CA ALA A 136 -9.18 -2.97 1.06
C ALA A 136 -9.01 -3.51 2.50
N PHE A 137 -8.10 -2.92 3.28
CA PHE A 137 -7.90 -3.28 4.68
C PHE A 137 -9.20 -3.18 5.48
N PHE A 138 -9.91 -2.04 5.37
CA PHE A 138 -11.16 -1.84 6.11
C PHE A 138 -12.30 -2.72 5.59
N ALA A 139 -12.35 -3.05 4.29
CA ALA A 139 -13.34 -3.98 3.73
C ALA A 139 -13.18 -5.38 4.31
N HIS A 140 -11.95 -5.88 4.36
CA HIS A 140 -11.65 -7.16 5.02
C HIS A 140 -11.97 -7.09 6.50
N ALA A 141 -11.52 -6.05 7.21
CA ALA A 141 -11.79 -5.93 8.64
C ALA A 141 -13.28 -5.86 8.96
N THR A 142 -14.06 -5.19 8.11
CA THR A 142 -15.53 -5.11 8.23
C THR A 142 -16.16 -6.49 8.09
N HIS A 143 -15.71 -7.26 7.09
CA HIS A 143 -16.18 -8.62 6.89
C HIS A 143 -15.86 -9.53 8.07
N GLU A 144 -14.60 -9.53 8.52
CA GLU A 144 -14.14 -10.40 9.62
C GLU A 144 -14.83 -10.12 10.96
N THR A 145 -15.17 -8.86 11.21
CA THR A 145 -15.65 -8.41 12.54
C THR A 145 -17.15 -8.09 12.56
N GLY A 146 -17.83 -8.16 11.42
CA GLY A 146 -19.20 -7.67 11.28
C GLY A 146 -19.31 -6.19 11.62
N HIS A 147 -18.61 -5.32 10.88
CA HIS A 147 -18.58 -3.87 11.11
C HIS A 147 -18.02 -3.47 12.48
N PHE A 148 -16.93 -4.11 12.91
CA PHE A 148 -16.34 -3.94 14.24
C PHE A 148 -17.26 -4.36 15.40
N CYS A 149 -18.21 -5.27 15.15
CA CYS A 149 -19.05 -5.82 16.21
C CYS A 149 -18.28 -6.78 17.12
N TYR A 150 -17.47 -7.67 16.53
CA TYR A 150 -16.78 -8.74 17.24
C TYR A 150 -15.28 -8.44 17.41
N ILE A 151 -14.77 -8.76 18.60
CA ILE A 151 -13.35 -8.71 18.95
C ILE A 151 -12.74 -10.10 18.76
N SER A 152 -13.43 -11.13 19.22
CA SER A 152 -12.98 -12.52 19.12
C SER A 152 -13.92 -13.36 18.27
N GLU A 153 -13.38 -14.42 17.69
CA GLU A 153 -14.17 -15.48 17.05
C GLU A 153 -15.27 -15.96 18.00
N ILE A 154 -16.47 -16.19 17.45
CA ILE A 154 -17.65 -16.61 18.24
C ILE A 154 -17.41 -18.00 18.82
N ASN A 155 -16.95 -18.95 18.00
CA ASN A 155 -16.64 -20.30 18.43
C ASN A 155 -15.18 -20.41 18.92
N LYS A 156 -15.00 -20.52 20.23
CA LYS A 156 -13.67 -20.58 20.89
C LYS A 156 -13.29 -21.99 21.33
N SER A 157 -13.95 -23.02 20.79
CA SER A 157 -13.71 -24.42 21.16
C SER A 157 -12.33 -24.89 20.68
N ASN A 158 -12.02 -24.65 19.41
CA ASN A 158 -10.74 -25.00 18.78
C ASN A 158 -9.59 -24.16 19.38
N ALA A 159 -8.48 -24.83 19.68
CA ALA A 159 -7.28 -24.16 20.20
C ALA A 159 -6.49 -23.43 19.11
N TYR A 160 -6.71 -23.75 17.83
CA TYR A 160 -5.92 -23.25 16.69
C TYR A 160 -4.42 -23.42 16.96
N CYS A 161 -4.05 -24.61 17.44
CA CYS A 161 -2.69 -24.99 17.75
C CYS A 161 -2.22 -25.99 16.70
N ASP A 162 -1.19 -25.62 15.94
CA ASP A 162 -0.44 -26.55 15.10
C ASP A 162 0.88 -26.92 15.83
N PRO A 163 0.94 -28.09 16.48
CA PRO A 163 2.13 -28.51 17.23
C PRO A 163 3.32 -28.85 16.32
N SER A 164 3.12 -28.98 15.00
CA SER A 164 4.22 -29.20 14.06
C SER A 164 5.10 -27.95 13.91
N LYS A 165 4.58 -26.76 14.24
CA LYS A 165 5.29 -25.48 14.17
C LYS A 165 6.18 -25.26 15.40
N ARG A 166 7.29 -26.01 15.46
CA ARG A 166 8.22 -26.03 16.60
C ARG A 166 8.82 -24.66 16.98
N GLN A 167 8.97 -23.74 16.01
CA GLN A 167 9.46 -22.39 16.29
C GLN A 167 8.46 -21.56 17.13
N TRP A 168 7.18 -21.90 17.06
CA TRP A 168 6.09 -21.18 17.71
C TRP A 168 5.23 -22.16 18.51
N PRO A 169 5.78 -22.74 19.59
CA PRO A 169 5.10 -23.79 20.34
C PRO A 169 3.82 -23.27 21.00
N CYS A 170 2.81 -24.12 21.08
CA CYS A 170 1.58 -23.78 21.77
C CYS A 170 1.82 -23.76 23.29
N ALA A 171 1.50 -22.65 23.94
CA ALA A 171 1.57 -22.55 25.39
C ALA A 171 0.40 -23.30 26.04
N ALA A 172 0.67 -23.96 27.17
CA ALA A 172 -0.34 -24.72 27.91
C ALA A 172 -1.53 -23.82 28.32
N GLY A 173 -2.75 -24.30 28.09
CA GLY A 173 -3.99 -23.58 28.40
C GLY A 173 -4.33 -22.42 27.46
N GLN A 174 -3.44 -22.04 26.54
CA GLN A 174 -3.68 -20.95 25.61
C GLN A 174 -4.42 -21.42 24.34
N LYS A 175 -5.18 -20.49 23.76
CA LYS A 175 -5.90 -20.69 22.49
C LYS A 175 -5.66 -19.54 21.53
N TYR A 176 -5.45 -19.88 20.27
CA TYR A 176 -5.07 -18.97 19.18
C TYR A 176 -6.21 -18.79 18.16
N TYR A 177 -7.47 -18.84 18.61
CA TYR A 177 -8.62 -18.50 17.77
C TYR A 177 -8.57 -17.05 17.29
N GLY A 178 -9.44 -16.70 16.34
CA GLY A 178 -9.48 -15.38 15.71
C GLY A 178 -9.65 -14.24 16.71
N ARG A 179 -8.78 -13.23 16.64
CA ARG A 179 -8.93 -11.97 17.40
C ARG A 179 -8.60 -10.73 16.56
N GLY A 180 -9.23 -9.62 16.90
CA GLY A 180 -8.96 -8.32 16.33
C GLY A 180 -9.49 -8.14 14.90
N PRO A 181 -9.09 -7.04 14.21
CA PRO A 181 -9.70 -6.60 12.96
C PRO A 181 -9.61 -7.61 11.81
N LEU A 182 -8.51 -8.36 11.70
CA LEU A 182 -8.34 -9.40 10.67
C LEU A 182 -8.35 -10.82 11.25
N GLN A 183 -8.95 -10.99 12.43
CA GLN A 183 -9.12 -12.29 13.11
C GLN A 183 -7.84 -13.16 13.08
N ILE A 184 -6.71 -12.58 13.54
CA ILE A 184 -5.43 -13.30 13.59
C ILE A 184 -5.62 -14.61 14.35
N SER A 185 -5.22 -15.71 13.71
CA SER A 185 -5.47 -17.07 14.15
C SER A 185 -4.21 -17.91 14.04
N TRP A 186 -4.11 -18.97 14.83
CA TRP A 186 -2.99 -19.92 14.90
C TRP A 186 -1.73 -19.46 15.64
N ASN A 187 -1.14 -20.38 16.41
CA ASN A 187 0.13 -20.20 17.13
C ASN A 187 1.25 -19.64 16.25
N TYR A 188 1.36 -20.12 15.01
CA TYR A 188 2.39 -19.68 14.07
C TYR A 188 2.18 -18.28 13.49
N ASN A 189 1.03 -17.64 13.72
CA ASN A 189 0.82 -16.22 13.44
C ASN A 189 0.95 -15.37 14.71
N TYR A 190 0.38 -15.83 15.83
CA TYR A 190 0.46 -15.14 17.11
C TYR A 190 1.91 -14.97 17.60
N GLY A 191 2.72 -16.03 17.51
CA GLY A 191 4.13 -16.00 17.89
C GLY A 191 4.95 -14.91 17.18
N PRO A 192 5.06 -14.93 15.84
CA PRO A 192 5.84 -13.91 15.12
C PRO A 192 5.21 -12.51 15.20
N ALA A 193 3.88 -12.38 15.24
CA ALA A 193 3.22 -11.10 15.47
C ALA A 193 3.58 -10.52 16.84
N GLY A 194 3.52 -11.34 17.89
CA GLY A 194 3.93 -10.98 19.24
C GLY A 194 5.37 -10.47 19.28
N ARG A 195 6.29 -11.22 18.68
CA ARG A 195 7.70 -10.84 18.57
C ARG A 195 7.89 -9.49 17.86
N ALA A 196 7.19 -9.25 16.74
CA ALA A 196 7.32 -8.02 15.98
C ALA A 196 6.70 -6.79 16.70
N ILE A 197 5.62 -7.01 17.46
CA ILE A 197 4.85 -5.94 18.10
C ILE A 197 5.37 -5.61 19.51
N GLY A 198 6.08 -6.55 20.15
CA GLY A 198 6.59 -6.42 21.52
C GLY A 198 5.60 -6.91 22.58
N PHE A 199 4.90 -8.02 22.33
CA PHE A 199 4.11 -8.72 23.34
C PHE A 199 4.29 -10.24 23.27
N ASP A 200 3.97 -10.94 24.35
CA ASP A 200 4.00 -12.41 24.36
C ASP A 200 2.79 -12.97 23.61
N GLY A 201 2.97 -13.24 22.31
CA GLY A 201 1.92 -13.79 21.47
C GLY A 201 1.56 -15.24 21.79
N LEU A 202 2.47 -16.01 22.39
CA LEU A 202 2.23 -17.42 22.69
C LEU A 202 1.65 -17.63 24.08
N GLY A 203 2.20 -16.94 25.08
CA GLY A 203 1.77 -17.01 26.47
C GLY A 203 0.61 -16.06 26.81
N ASP A 204 0.42 -14.97 26.06
CA ASP A 204 -0.71 -14.05 26.22
C ASP A 204 -1.39 -13.65 24.88
N PRO A 205 -1.91 -14.61 24.11
CA PRO A 205 -2.65 -14.30 22.88
C PRO A 205 -3.92 -13.47 23.15
N GLY A 206 -4.47 -13.54 24.37
CA GLY A 206 -5.64 -12.77 24.78
C GLY A 206 -5.40 -11.26 24.78
N ARG A 207 -4.15 -10.79 24.80
CA ARG A 207 -3.83 -9.36 24.72
C ARG A 207 -4.42 -8.67 23.49
N VAL A 208 -4.48 -9.39 22.36
CA VAL A 208 -5.10 -8.91 21.10
C VAL A 208 -6.59 -8.55 21.29
N ALA A 209 -7.28 -9.17 22.25
CA ALA A 209 -8.69 -8.86 22.56
C ALA A 209 -8.88 -7.88 23.73
N ARG A 210 -7.81 -7.48 24.43
CA ARG A 210 -7.88 -6.56 25.58
C ARG A 210 -7.28 -5.18 25.28
N ASP A 211 -6.40 -5.08 24.29
CA ASP A 211 -5.74 -3.85 23.89
C ASP A 211 -5.99 -3.57 22.40
N ALA A 212 -6.76 -2.52 22.11
CA ALA A 212 -7.15 -2.16 20.76
C ALA A 212 -5.96 -1.72 19.88
N VAL A 213 -4.90 -1.14 20.47
CA VAL A 213 -3.68 -0.80 19.72
C VAL A 213 -2.97 -2.08 19.31
N VAL A 214 -2.84 -3.05 20.23
CA VAL A 214 -2.28 -4.38 19.91
C VAL A 214 -3.14 -5.10 18.86
N ALA A 215 -4.47 -5.00 18.95
CA ALA A 215 -5.38 -5.58 17.97
C ALA A 215 -5.14 -5.03 16.56
N PHE A 216 -5.08 -3.70 16.41
CA PHE A 216 -4.78 -3.09 15.12
C PHE A 216 -3.34 -3.37 14.67
N LYS A 217 -2.36 -3.40 15.58
CA LYS A 217 -0.99 -3.77 15.22
C LYS A 217 -0.89 -5.20 14.72
N ALA A 218 -1.64 -6.14 15.29
CA ALA A 218 -1.68 -7.53 14.83
C ALA A 218 -2.31 -7.66 13.44
N ALA A 219 -3.41 -6.94 13.18
CA ALA A 219 -4.02 -6.87 11.86
C ALA A 219 -3.09 -6.24 10.82
N LEU A 220 -2.44 -5.12 11.14
CA LEU A 220 -1.47 -4.47 10.25
C LEU A 220 -0.23 -5.34 10.04
N TRP A 221 0.24 -6.04 11.08
CA TRP A 221 1.33 -7.01 10.94
C TRP A 221 0.97 -8.08 9.90
N PHE A 222 -0.19 -8.71 10.02
CA PHE A 222 -0.64 -9.72 9.07
C PHE A 222 -0.77 -9.13 7.67
N TRP A 223 -1.40 -7.96 7.56
CA TRP A 223 -1.55 -7.26 6.29
C TRP A 223 -0.20 -7.01 5.61
N MET A 224 0.76 -6.42 6.32
CA MET A 224 2.06 -6.07 5.73
C MET A 224 2.90 -7.30 5.36
N ASN A 225 2.74 -8.42 6.07
CA ASN A 225 3.53 -9.64 5.81
C ASN A 225 2.88 -10.59 4.79
N SER A 226 1.55 -10.52 4.60
CA SER A 226 0.82 -11.52 3.80
C SER A 226 -0.06 -10.93 2.70
N VAL A 227 -0.44 -9.65 2.78
CA VAL A 227 -1.45 -9.05 1.88
C VAL A 227 -0.91 -7.87 1.08
N HIS A 228 -0.11 -6.99 1.70
CA HIS A 228 0.40 -5.75 1.10
C HIS A 228 1.04 -5.98 -0.28
N GLY A 229 1.89 -7.01 -0.41
CA GLY A 229 2.59 -7.32 -1.65
C GLY A 229 1.69 -7.73 -2.82
N VAL A 230 0.44 -8.15 -2.56
CA VAL A 230 -0.52 -8.54 -3.61
C VAL A 230 -1.59 -7.49 -3.88
N VAL A 231 -1.62 -6.37 -3.12
CA VAL A 231 -2.56 -5.26 -3.37
C VAL A 231 -2.50 -4.75 -4.82
N PRO A 232 -1.33 -4.61 -5.48
CA PRO A 232 -1.27 -4.20 -6.89
C PRO A 232 -1.96 -5.14 -7.87
N GLN A 233 -2.20 -6.41 -7.49
CA GLN A 233 -2.84 -7.41 -8.35
C GLN A 233 -4.38 -7.29 -8.35
N GLY A 234 -4.95 -6.55 -7.39
CA GLY A 234 -6.40 -6.32 -7.24
C GLY A 234 -6.98 -6.91 -5.95
N PHE A 235 -8.20 -6.50 -5.61
CA PHE A 235 -8.88 -6.88 -4.35
C PHE A 235 -9.20 -8.40 -4.25
N GLY A 236 -9.35 -9.08 -5.38
CA GLY A 236 -9.50 -10.54 -5.40
C GLY A 236 -8.23 -11.24 -4.90
N ALA A 237 -7.04 -10.68 -5.18
CA ALA A 237 -5.78 -11.22 -4.70
C ALA A 237 -5.63 -11.03 -3.18
N THR A 238 -6.12 -9.92 -2.61
CA THR A 238 -6.12 -9.72 -1.15
C THR A 238 -7.07 -10.68 -0.45
N THR A 239 -8.24 -10.95 -1.04
CA THR A 239 -9.17 -11.99 -0.55
C THR A 239 -8.50 -13.38 -0.57
N ARG A 240 -7.80 -13.70 -1.65
CA ARG A 240 -7.06 -14.96 -1.78
C ARG A 240 -5.96 -15.10 -0.73
N ALA A 241 -5.24 -14.03 -0.43
CA ALA A 241 -4.20 -14.01 0.59
C ALA A 241 -4.73 -14.18 2.02
N ILE A 242 -5.94 -13.68 2.30
CA ILE A 242 -6.58 -13.78 3.62
C ILE A 242 -7.23 -15.13 3.83
N ASN A 243 -8.06 -15.58 2.88
CA ASN A 243 -8.87 -16.79 3.06
C ASN A 243 -9.15 -17.56 1.76
N GLY A 244 -8.17 -17.57 0.84
CA GLY A 244 -8.39 -18.07 -0.52
C GLY A 244 -8.82 -19.52 -0.63
N ALA A 245 -8.37 -20.38 0.29
CA ALA A 245 -8.78 -21.78 0.31
C ALA A 245 -10.28 -21.97 0.58
N LEU A 246 -10.89 -21.08 1.37
CA LEU A 246 -12.29 -21.20 1.77
C LEU A 246 -13.24 -20.37 0.90
N GLU A 247 -12.77 -19.27 0.31
CA GLU A 247 -13.66 -18.30 -0.35
C GLU A 247 -13.50 -18.20 -1.86
N CYS A 248 -12.30 -18.43 -2.41
CA CYS A 248 -12.03 -18.28 -3.83
C CYS A 248 -12.35 -19.57 -4.62
N GLY A 249 -12.37 -19.47 -5.96
CA GLY A 249 -12.58 -20.62 -6.85
C GLY A 249 -14.01 -21.16 -6.84
N GLY A 250 -14.97 -20.35 -6.40
CA GLY A 250 -16.38 -20.75 -6.27
C GLY A 250 -16.74 -21.39 -4.93
N ASN A 251 -15.81 -21.50 -3.98
CA ASN A 251 -16.04 -22.19 -2.71
C ASN A 251 -17.03 -21.46 -1.78
N ASN A 252 -16.94 -20.11 -1.69
CA ASN A 252 -17.90 -19.33 -0.91
C ASN A 252 -18.22 -17.98 -1.57
N PRO A 253 -19.01 -17.99 -2.67
CA PRO A 253 -19.30 -16.78 -3.42
C PRO A 253 -20.00 -15.69 -2.60
N ALA A 254 -20.82 -16.07 -1.62
CA ALA A 254 -21.53 -15.11 -0.77
C ALA A 254 -20.57 -14.28 0.08
N GLN A 255 -19.59 -14.91 0.74
CA GLN A 255 -18.61 -14.21 1.56
C GLN A 255 -17.65 -13.37 0.71
N MET A 256 -17.17 -13.92 -0.40
CA MET A 256 -16.32 -13.18 -1.34
C MET A 256 -17.04 -11.93 -1.87
N ASN A 257 -18.30 -12.07 -2.30
CA ASN A 257 -19.09 -10.94 -2.77
C ASN A 257 -19.39 -9.90 -1.67
N ALA A 258 -19.55 -10.31 -0.41
CA ALA A 258 -19.72 -9.39 0.71
C ALA A 258 -18.48 -8.50 0.90
N ARG A 259 -17.27 -9.09 0.87
CA ARG A 259 -16.00 -8.34 0.90
C ARG A 259 -15.90 -7.33 -0.25
N VAL A 260 -16.23 -7.76 -1.47
CA VAL A 260 -16.24 -6.88 -2.65
C VAL A 260 -17.23 -5.74 -2.48
N GLY A 261 -18.40 -6.00 -1.89
CA GLY A 261 -19.41 -4.99 -1.56
C GLY A 261 -18.85 -3.88 -0.65
N TYR A 262 -18.23 -4.25 0.47
CA TYR A 262 -17.58 -3.30 1.38
C TYR A 262 -16.45 -2.54 0.71
N TYR A 263 -15.60 -3.21 -0.06
CA TYR A 263 -14.50 -2.58 -0.78
C TYR A 263 -14.99 -1.52 -1.76
N ARG A 264 -15.98 -1.84 -2.59
CA ARG A 264 -16.60 -0.87 -3.51
C ARG A 264 -17.20 0.31 -2.75
N GLN A 265 -17.85 0.06 -1.61
CA GLN A 265 -18.41 1.13 -0.77
C GLN A 265 -17.32 2.07 -0.24
N TYR A 266 -16.23 1.52 0.29
CA TYR A 266 -15.15 2.34 0.85
C TYR A 266 -14.36 3.06 -0.23
N CYS A 267 -14.11 2.44 -1.39
CA CYS A 267 -13.56 3.13 -2.55
C CYS A 267 -14.39 4.36 -2.94
N ARG A 268 -15.73 4.23 -3.00
CA ARG A 268 -16.62 5.39 -3.25
C ARG A 268 -16.48 6.48 -2.17
N GLN A 269 -16.47 6.10 -0.90
CA GLN A 269 -16.31 7.06 0.21
C GLN A 269 -14.96 7.78 0.20
N LEU A 270 -13.90 7.12 -0.29
CA LEU A 270 -12.55 7.68 -0.39
C LEU A 270 -12.29 8.39 -1.73
N GLY A 271 -13.28 8.43 -2.63
CA GLY A 271 -13.17 9.07 -3.94
C GLY A 271 -12.13 8.41 -4.85
N VAL A 272 -12.08 7.08 -4.87
CA VAL A 272 -11.15 6.32 -5.71
C VAL A 272 -11.89 5.21 -6.46
N ASP A 273 -11.51 4.97 -7.72
CA ASP A 273 -11.98 3.81 -8.48
C ASP A 273 -11.45 2.51 -7.84
N PRO A 274 -12.25 1.43 -7.68
CA PRO A 274 -11.82 0.19 -7.04
C PRO A 274 -10.73 -0.59 -7.79
N GLY A 275 -10.52 -0.31 -9.09
CA GLY A 275 -9.61 -1.04 -9.94
C GLY A 275 -10.20 -2.36 -10.47
N PRO A 276 -9.41 -3.10 -11.28
CA PRO A 276 -9.80 -4.39 -11.82
C PRO A 276 -9.64 -5.53 -10.79
N ASN A 277 -10.00 -6.75 -11.20
CA ASN A 277 -9.72 -8.01 -10.48
C ASN A 277 -10.25 -8.00 -9.03
N LEU A 278 -11.53 -7.68 -8.86
CA LEU A 278 -12.12 -7.58 -7.53
C LEU A 278 -12.50 -8.92 -6.92
N THR A 279 -12.77 -9.92 -7.75
CA THR A 279 -13.21 -11.24 -7.31
C THR A 279 -12.08 -12.25 -7.38
N CYS A 280 -12.26 -13.33 -6.63
CA CYS A 280 -11.52 -14.58 -6.73
C CYS A 280 -12.53 -15.73 -6.60
#